data_AF-A0A3C1VF77-F1
#
_entry.id   AF-A0A3C1VF77-F1
#
_cell.length_a   1.000
_cell.length_b   1.000
_cell.length_c   1.000
_cell.angle_alpha   90.00
_cell.angle_beta   90.00
_cell.angle_gamma   90.00
#
_symmetry.space_group_name_H-M   'P 1'
#
loop_
_entity.id
_entity.type
_entity.pdbx_description
1 polymer ?
#
loop_
_entity_poly.entity_id
_entity_poly.type
_entity_poly.pdbx_seq_one_letter_code
_entity_poly.pdbx_strand_id
1 'polypeptide(L)'
;MNITLVKIDVATVDLGKSVRHLEQLVDGGTAHEKGLLWIFNLAKDPGGRCRNLRFWRPELIARSRGEPEKYHRCKIDDIIALILPASRMKFRAGEVDQLLQLRPRIRIDFGAELAGSLDQGSHVYSRPTLAGFLKRRWLGASLGKAFSA
;
A
#
# COMPACT_ATOMS: atom_id res chain seq x y z
N MET A 1 -12.44 -5.05 -10.13
CA MET A 1 -11.51 -5.18 -8.98
C MET A 1 -11.70 -3.95 -8.12
N ASN A 2 -12.13 -4.08 -6.86
CA ASN A 2 -12.18 -2.92 -5.97
C ASN A 2 -10.74 -2.45 -5.72
N ILE A 3 -10.46 -1.18 -5.96
CA ILE A 3 -9.16 -0.58 -5.70
C ILE A 3 -8.92 -0.64 -4.19
N THR A 4 -7.94 -1.45 -3.77
CA THR A 4 -7.58 -1.65 -2.36
C THR A 4 -6.59 -0.63 -1.85
N LEU A 5 -5.79 -0.01 -2.74
CA LEU A 5 -4.84 1.04 -2.39
C LEU A 5 -5.29 2.38 -2.96
N VAL A 6 -5.36 3.40 -2.13
CA VAL A 6 -5.86 4.72 -2.53
C VAL A 6 -4.82 5.81 -2.29
N LYS A 7 -4.94 6.91 -3.03
CA LYS A 7 -4.12 8.12 -2.85
C LYS A 7 -4.62 8.93 -1.65
N ILE A 8 -3.81 9.91 -1.23
CA ILE A 8 -4.07 10.70 -0.02
C ILE A 8 -5.37 11.51 -0.09
N ASP A 9 -5.74 12.02 -1.25
CA ASP A 9 -7.00 12.73 -1.50
C ASP A 9 -8.20 11.83 -1.20
N VAL A 10 -8.23 10.61 -1.73
CA VAL A 10 -9.30 9.64 -1.41
C VAL A 10 -9.26 9.26 0.06
N ALA A 11 -8.08 9.10 0.66
CA ALA A 11 -7.94 8.78 2.07
C ALA A 11 -8.47 9.90 2.99
N THR A 12 -8.27 11.18 2.63
CA THR A 12 -8.85 12.31 3.37
C THR A 12 -10.38 12.29 3.34
N VAL A 13 -10.98 11.89 2.21
CA VAL A 13 -12.44 11.73 2.08
C VAL A 13 -12.94 10.54 2.89
N ASP A 14 -12.31 9.38 2.77
CA ASP A 14 -12.73 8.15 3.49
C ASP A 14 -12.66 8.32 5.02
N LEU A 15 -11.72 9.14 5.54
CA LEU A 15 -11.58 9.41 6.98
C LEU A 15 -12.25 10.71 7.47
N GLY A 16 -12.62 11.62 6.58
CA GLY A 16 -13.10 12.96 6.96
C GLY A 16 -12.03 13.79 7.70
N LYS A 17 -10.75 13.65 7.33
CA LYS A 17 -9.61 14.31 7.98
C LYS A 17 -8.77 15.09 6.97
N SER A 18 -8.04 16.11 7.42
CA SER A 18 -7.15 16.90 6.56
C SER A 18 -5.90 16.11 6.16
N VAL A 19 -5.24 16.53 5.07
CA VAL A 19 -3.95 15.96 4.62
C VAL A 19 -2.92 15.98 5.76
N ARG A 20 -2.79 17.12 6.45
CA ARG A 20 -1.87 17.28 7.58
C ARG A 20 -2.13 16.26 8.70
N HIS A 21 -3.39 15.98 9.00
CA HIS A 21 -3.75 14.97 10.00
C HIS A 21 -3.35 13.56 9.54
N LEU A 22 -3.57 13.24 8.26
CA LEU A 22 -3.11 11.96 7.68
C LEU A 22 -1.59 11.81 7.73
N GLU A 23 -0.83 12.88 7.47
CA GLU A 23 0.63 12.87 7.58
C GLU A 23 1.08 12.56 9.02
N GLN A 24 0.44 13.16 10.03
CA GLN A 24 0.71 12.83 11.44
C GLN A 24 0.40 11.35 11.76
N LEU A 25 -0.70 10.81 11.22
CA LEU A 25 -1.01 9.40 11.38
C LEU A 25 0.01 8.49 10.69
N VAL A 26 0.58 8.90 9.56
CA VAL A 26 1.67 8.19 8.85
C VAL A 26 2.96 8.21 9.67
N ASP A 27 3.29 9.34 10.29
CA ASP A 27 4.50 9.51 11.11
C ASP A 27 4.39 8.88 12.51
N GLY A 28 3.27 8.21 12.78
CA GLY A 28 3.16 7.32 13.92
C GLY A 28 1.99 7.57 14.85
N GLY A 29 1.16 8.56 14.54
CA GLY A 29 -0.02 8.91 15.31
C GLY A 29 0.03 10.30 15.90
N THR A 30 -1.01 10.64 16.65
CA THR A 30 -1.10 11.85 17.46
C THR A 30 -1.16 11.46 18.94
N ALA A 31 -1.27 12.45 19.82
CA ALA A 31 -1.51 12.19 21.25
C ALA A 31 -2.81 11.42 21.53
N HIS A 32 -3.79 11.47 20.60
CA HIS A 32 -5.12 10.90 20.80
C HIS A 32 -5.46 9.75 19.84
N GLU A 33 -4.72 9.60 18.75
CA GLU A 33 -5.01 8.62 17.70
C GLU A 33 -3.75 7.80 17.36
N LYS A 34 -3.89 6.47 17.38
CA LYS A 34 -2.83 5.57 16.92
C LYS A 34 -2.54 5.79 15.43
N GLY A 35 -1.27 5.76 15.04
CA GLY A 35 -0.86 5.91 13.65
C GLY A 35 -1.44 4.84 12.73
N LEU A 36 -1.48 5.14 11.43
CA LEU A 36 -1.87 4.20 10.38
C LEU A 36 -0.78 3.13 10.22
N LEU A 37 -1.19 1.88 10.03
CA LEU A 37 -0.24 0.76 9.92
C LEU A 37 0.06 0.43 8.47
N TRP A 38 -0.98 0.46 7.64
CA TRP A 38 -0.93 -0.06 6.29
C TRP A 38 -0.80 1.09 5.28
N ILE A 39 0.44 1.62 5.22
CA ILE A 39 0.85 2.66 4.27
C ILE A 39 2.00 2.17 3.38
N PHE A 40 1.85 2.34 2.07
CA PHE A 40 2.87 2.04 1.08
C PHE A 40 3.57 3.30 0.60
N ASN A 41 4.90 3.29 0.57
CA ASN A 41 5.71 4.34 -0.01
C ASN A 41 6.17 3.98 -1.43
N LEU A 42 5.49 4.54 -2.43
CA LEU A 42 5.83 4.41 -3.84
C LEU A 42 6.82 5.49 -4.32
N ALA A 43 7.47 6.23 -3.42
CA ALA A 43 8.53 7.16 -3.80
C ALA A 43 9.69 6.40 -4.43
N LYS A 44 10.31 6.93 -5.50
CA LYS A 44 11.48 6.29 -6.12
C LYS A 44 12.61 6.09 -5.11
N ASP A 45 12.84 7.11 -4.29
CA ASP A 45 13.72 7.08 -3.12
C ASP A 45 12.85 7.07 -1.85
N PRO A 46 12.72 5.93 -1.14
CA PRO A 46 11.93 5.83 0.08
C PRO A 46 12.40 6.72 1.23
N GLY A 47 13.70 7.05 1.28
CA GLY A 47 14.30 7.92 2.30
C GLY A 47 14.26 9.41 1.94
N GLY A 48 13.86 9.74 0.71
CA GLY A 48 13.78 11.11 0.23
C GLY A 48 12.65 11.93 0.88
N ARG A 49 12.71 13.26 0.69
CA ARG A 49 11.69 14.20 1.24
C ARG A 49 10.29 14.02 0.63
N CYS A 50 10.21 13.51 -0.60
CA CYS A 50 8.94 13.32 -1.30
C CYS A 50 8.38 11.93 -1.04
N ARG A 51 7.23 11.86 -0.35
CA ARG A 51 6.52 10.60 -0.10
C ARG A 51 5.37 10.44 -1.09
N ASN A 52 5.41 9.40 -1.93
CA ASN A 52 4.30 9.06 -2.82
C ASN A 52 3.48 7.94 -2.16
N LEU A 53 2.62 8.32 -1.22
CA LEU A 53 1.95 7.36 -0.34
C LEU A 53 0.72 6.72 -0.98
N ARG A 54 0.50 5.44 -0.70
CA ARG A 54 -0.79 4.78 -0.86
C ARG A 54 -1.26 4.21 0.45
N PHE A 55 -2.56 4.27 0.66
CA PHE A 55 -3.22 3.84 1.88
C PHE A 55 -4.04 2.60 1.58
N TRP A 56 -3.96 1.59 2.42
CA TRP A 56 -4.82 0.43 2.29
C TRP A 56 -6.23 0.78 2.77
N ARG A 57 -7.16 0.85 1.82
CA ARG A 57 -8.51 1.38 2.02
C ARG A 57 -9.31 0.68 3.13
N PRO A 58 -9.24 -0.66 3.31
CA PRO A 58 -9.93 -1.33 4.40
C PRO A 58 -9.57 -0.79 5.80
N GLU A 59 -8.30 -0.44 6.06
CA GLU A 59 -7.93 0.19 7.34
C GLU A 59 -8.62 1.54 7.53
N LEU A 60 -8.68 2.35 6.46
CA LEU A 60 -9.34 3.65 6.50
C LEU A 60 -10.83 3.51 6.84
N ILE A 61 -11.51 2.57 6.17
CA ILE A 61 -12.94 2.31 6.40
C ILE A 61 -13.20 1.77 7.81
N ALA A 62 -12.34 0.89 8.33
CA ALA A 62 -12.48 0.40 9.70
C ALA A 62 -12.33 1.54 10.72
N ARG A 63 -11.35 2.43 10.49
CA ARG A 63 -11.15 3.62 11.33
C ARG A 63 -12.33 4.58 11.29
N SER A 64 -12.87 4.88 10.11
CA SER A 64 -14.04 5.77 10.00
C SER A 64 -15.30 5.19 10.67
N ARG A 65 -15.33 3.87 10.90
CA ARG A 65 -16.38 3.16 11.65
C ARG A 65 -16.09 3.02 13.15
N GLY A 66 -15.00 3.59 13.66
CA GLY A 66 -14.62 3.47 15.07
C GLY A 66 -13.92 2.17 15.45
N GLU A 67 -13.38 1.43 14.46
CA GLU A 67 -12.65 0.17 14.66
C GLU A 67 -11.16 0.31 14.30
N PRO A 68 -10.39 1.25 14.88
CA PRO A 68 -9.02 1.53 14.45
C PRO A 68 -8.08 0.33 14.63
N GLU A 69 -8.36 -0.55 15.59
CA GLU A 69 -7.48 -1.66 15.94
C GLU A 69 -7.72 -2.94 15.12
N LYS A 70 -8.75 -2.95 14.28
CA LYS A 70 -9.23 -4.15 13.56
C LYS A 70 -8.12 -4.93 12.84
N TYR A 71 -7.16 -4.21 12.26
CA TYR A 71 -6.08 -4.79 11.46
C TYR A 71 -4.71 -4.72 12.16
N HIS A 72 -4.66 -4.37 13.44
CA HIS A 72 -3.40 -4.25 14.18
C HIS A 72 -2.69 -5.59 14.39
N ARG A 73 -3.46 -6.69 14.46
CA ARG A 73 -2.93 -8.05 14.64
C ARG A 73 -2.66 -8.77 13.33
N CYS A 74 -2.99 -8.17 12.19
CA CYS A 74 -2.76 -8.79 10.89
C CYS A 74 -1.27 -8.79 10.56
N LYS A 75 -0.78 -9.92 10.04
CA LYS A 75 0.59 -9.98 9.52
C LYS A 75 0.61 -9.40 8.11
N ILE A 76 1.78 -8.91 7.70
CA ILE A 76 1.98 -8.37 6.35
C ILE A 76 1.57 -9.36 5.25
N ASP A 77 1.78 -10.66 5.47
CA ASP A 77 1.38 -11.71 4.54
C ASP A 77 -0.14 -11.84 4.40
N ASP A 78 -0.88 -11.63 5.49
CA ASP A 78 -2.35 -11.64 5.47
C ASP A 78 -2.86 -10.46 4.63
N ILE A 79 -2.29 -9.26 4.84
CA ILE A 79 -2.67 -8.07 4.07
C ILE A 79 -2.33 -8.24 2.59
N ILE A 80 -1.17 -8.83 2.28
CA ILE A 80 -0.79 -9.12 0.89
C ILE A 80 -1.73 -10.14 0.27
N ALA A 81 -2.18 -11.16 1.00
CA ALA A 81 -3.14 -12.13 0.50
C ALA A 81 -4.50 -11.49 0.17
N LEU A 82 -4.91 -10.45 0.92
CA LEU A 82 -6.12 -9.67 0.65
C LEU A 82 -6.00 -8.77 -0.60
N ILE A 83 -4.79 -8.35 -0.95
CA ILE A 83 -4.51 -7.52 -2.13
C ILE A 83 -4.26 -8.40 -3.37
N LEU A 84 -3.49 -9.48 -3.19
CA LEU A 84 -3.02 -10.41 -4.21
C LEU A 84 -3.46 -11.84 -3.86
N PRO A 85 -4.65 -12.27 -4.34
CA PRO A 85 -5.18 -13.60 -4.05
C PRO A 85 -4.18 -14.71 -4.38
N ALA A 86 -4.02 -15.69 -3.49
CA ALA A 86 -3.05 -16.78 -3.64
C ALA A 86 -3.31 -17.64 -4.89
N SER A 87 -4.57 -17.77 -5.31
CA SER A 87 -4.98 -18.52 -6.50
C SER A 87 -4.51 -17.88 -7.82
N ARG A 88 -4.05 -16.62 -7.80
CA ARG A 88 -3.70 -15.87 -9.00
C ARG A 88 -2.20 -15.60 -9.08
N MET A 89 -1.53 -16.21 -10.06
CA MET A 89 -0.07 -16.13 -10.21
C MET A 89 0.44 -14.99 -11.11
N LYS A 90 -0.40 -14.45 -11.99
CA LYS A 90 -0.02 -13.43 -12.97
C LYS A 90 -1.00 -12.26 -12.98
N PHE A 91 -0.46 -11.05 -13.08
CA PHE A 91 -1.20 -9.79 -13.14
C PHE A 91 -0.72 -8.99 -14.35
N ARG A 92 -1.65 -8.51 -15.17
CA ARG A 92 -1.30 -7.67 -16.34
C ARG A 92 -0.84 -6.29 -15.88
N ALA A 93 -0.02 -5.65 -16.69
CA ALA A 93 0.49 -4.30 -16.44
C ALA A 93 -0.59 -3.28 -16.02
N GLY A 94 -1.71 -3.21 -16.74
CA GLY A 94 -2.81 -2.30 -16.40
C GLY A 94 -3.48 -2.59 -15.06
N GLU A 95 -3.51 -3.87 -14.65
CA GLU A 95 -4.04 -4.26 -13.34
C GLU A 95 -3.10 -3.84 -12.22
N VAL A 96 -1.79 -3.95 -12.44
CA VAL A 96 -0.78 -3.45 -11.50
C VAL A 96 -0.86 -1.94 -11.36
N ASP A 97 -1.06 -1.21 -12.47
CA ASP A 97 -1.26 0.24 -12.44
C ASP A 97 -2.48 0.65 -11.63
N GLN A 98 -3.61 -0.04 -11.84
CA GLN A 98 -4.83 0.20 -11.08
C GLN A 98 -4.67 -0.17 -9.61
N LEU A 99 -4.03 -1.31 -9.31
CA LEU A 99 -3.78 -1.78 -7.95
C LEU A 99 -2.95 -0.79 -7.15
N LEU A 100 -1.88 -0.27 -7.73
CA LEU A 100 -0.93 0.64 -7.08
C LEU A 100 -1.31 2.12 -7.28
N GLN A 101 -2.37 2.40 -8.03
CA GLN A 101 -2.78 3.75 -8.45
C GLN A 101 -1.61 4.52 -9.08
N LEU A 102 -0.96 3.89 -10.07
CA LEU A 102 0.20 4.40 -10.79
C LEU A 102 -0.17 4.90 -12.19
N ARG A 103 0.65 5.81 -12.74
CA ARG A 103 0.69 6.04 -14.18
C ARG A 103 1.55 4.96 -14.84
N PRO A 104 1.24 4.50 -16.07
CA PRO A 104 1.95 3.39 -16.71
C PRO A 104 3.48 3.53 -16.77
N ARG A 105 4.00 4.75 -16.96
CA ARG A 105 5.44 5.02 -17.02
C ARG A 105 6.14 4.85 -15.68
N ILE A 106 5.48 5.19 -14.57
CA ILE A 106 6.05 5.09 -13.21
C ILE A 106 6.33 3.64 -12.85
N ARG A 107 5.50 2.70 -13.34
CA ARG A 107 5.72 1.26 -13.11
C ARG A 107 7.08 0.79 -13.64
N ILE A 108 7.52 1.33 -14.78
CA ILE A 108 8.79 1.01 -15.42
C ILE A 108 9.97 1.56 -14.60
N ASP A 109 9.78 2.71 -13.97
CA ASP A 109 10.83 3.37 -13.17
C ASP A 109 11.25 2.57 -11.92
N PHE A 110 10.44 1.59 -11.48
CA PHE A 110 10.81 0.67 -10.39
C PHE A 110 11.79 -0.42 -10.83
N GLY A 111 12.02 -0.61 -12.13
CA GLY A 111 13.05 -1.48 -12.68
C GLY A 111 13.09 -2.88 -12.05
N ALA A 112 14.24 -3.26 -11.51
CA ALA A 112 14.48 -4.58 -10.93
C ALA A 112 13.58 -4.89 -9.70
N GLU A 113 13.10 -3.88 -8.98
CA GLU A 113 12.22 -4.12 -7.82
C GLU A 113 10.84 -4.62 -8.25
N LEU A 114 10.39 -4.24 -9.44
CA LEU A 114 9.13 -4.64 -10.02
C LEU A 114 9.38 -5.14 -11.45
N ALA A 115 10.15 -6.22 -11.55
CA ALA A 115 10.44 -6.86 -12.84
C ALA A 115 9.21 -7.61 -13.36
N GLY A 116 8.73 -7.22 -14.54
CA GLY A 116 7.73 -8.00 -15.28
C GLY A 116 8.34 -8.75 -16.44
N SER A 117 7.55 -9.60 -17.07
CA SER A 117 7.93 -10.41 -18.22
C SER A 117 6.88 -10.31 -19.32
N LEU A 118 7.28 -10.60 -20.55
CA LEU A 118 6.33 -10.79 -21.64
C LEU A 118 5.74 -12.20 -21.56
N ASP A 119 4.42 -12.28 -21.64
CA ASP A 119 3.66 -13.52 -21.68
C ASP A 119 2.55 -13.35 -22.72
N GLN A 120 2.60 -14.15 -23.79
CA GLN A 120 1.64 -14.08 -24.90
C GLN A 120 1.42 -12.65 -25.45
N GLY A 121 2.52 -11.90 -25.64
CA GLY A 121 2.47 -10.53 -26.16
C GLY A 121 1.99 -9.47 -25.16
N SER A 122 1.72 -9.84 -23.91
CA SER A 122 1.32 -8.92 -22.85
C SER A 122 2.38 -8.83 -21.75
N HIS A 123 2.60 -7.63 -21.22
CA HIS A 123 3.48 -7.45 -20.07
C HIS A 123 2.75 -7.87 -18.78
N VAL A 124 3.29 -8.88 -18.10
CA VAL A 124 2.72 -9.47 -16.88
C VAL A 124 3.71 -9.41 -15.73
N TYR A 125 3.18 -9.47 -14.52
CA TYR A 125 3.91 -9.47 -13.27
C TYR A 125 3.51 -10.68 -12.46
N SER A 126 4.52 -11.39 -11.96
CA SER A 126 4.29 -12.56 -11.11
C SER A 126 3.79 -12.12 -9.74
N ARG A 127 2.93 -12.95 -9.12
CA ARG A 127 2.48 -12.73 -7.74
C ARG A 127 3.67 -12.62 -6.77
N PRO A 128 4.70 -13.52 -6.79
CA PRO A 128 5.86 -13.39 -5.92
C PRO A 128 6.60 -12.05 -6.07
N THR A 129 6.78 -11.56 -7.31
CA THR A 129 7.44 -10.26 -7.55
C THR A 129 6.63 -9.12 -6.94
N LEU A 130 5.32 -9.08 -7.22
CA LEU A 130 4.43 -8.04 -6.68
C LEU A 130 4.37 -8.10 -5.14
N ALA A 131 4.25 -9.29 -4.56
CA ALA A 131 4.26 -9.46 -3.11
C ALA A 131 5.57 -8.96 -2.51
N GLY A 132 6.71 -9.31 -3.09
CA GLY A 132 8.02 -8.81 -2.66
C GLY A 132 8.14 -7.28 -2.76
N PHE A 133 7.63 -6.69 -3.84
CA PHE A 133 7.56 -5.25 -4.01
C PHE A 133 6.70 -4.58 -2.94
N LEU A 134 5.47 -5.07 -2.72
CA LEU A 134 4.59 -4.58 -1.66
C LEU A 134 5.28 -4.65 -0.30
N LYS A 135 5.86 -5.82 0.06
CA LYS A 135 6.58 -6.04 1.33
C LYS A 135 7.64 -4.97 1.61
N ARG A 136 8.49 -4.69 0.61
CA ARG A 136 9.60 -3.72 0.76
C ARG A 136 9.12 -2.27 0.93
N ARG A 137 7.93 -1.94 0.44
CA ARG A 137 7.44 -0.56 0.38
C ARG A 137 6.48 -0.20 1.53
N TRP A 138 6.20 -1.10 2.47
CA TRP A 138 5.36 -0.79 3.63
C TRP A 138 6.12 0.02 4.69
N LEU A 139 5.58 1.19 5.06
CA LEU A 139 6.16 2.03 6.11
C LEU A 139 5.93 1.45 7.52
N GLY A 140 4.79 0.81 7.77
CA GLY A 140 4.50 0.16 9.06
C GLY A 140 5.47 -0.97 9.40
N ALA A 141 6.04 -1.65 8.39
CA ALA A 141 7.10 -2.63 8.56
C ALA A 141 8.46 -1.98 8.90
N SER A 142 8.75 -0.79 8.36
CA SER A 142 9.99 -0.05 8.63
C SER A 142 10.00 0.71 9.96
N LEU A 143 8.83 1.00 10.55
CA LEU A 143 8.71 1.72 11.81
C LEU A 143 8.72 0.81 13.07
N GLY A 144 8.98 -0.49 12.92
CA GLY A 144 8.97 -1.45 14.04
C GLY A 144 7.59 -1.71 14.66
N LYS A 145 6.52 -1.10 14.14
CA LYS A 145 5.17 -1.11 14.73
C LYS A 145 4.36 -2.36 14.45
N ALA A 146 4.86 -3.27 13.61
CA ALA A 146 4.27 -4.59 13.41
C ALA A 146 4.66 -5.62 14.50
N PHE A 147 5.54 -5.26 15.44
CA PHE A 147 6.11 -6.20 16.43
C PHE A 147 5.96 -5.82 17.91
N SER A 148 5.32 -4.70 18.26
CA SER A 148 5.06 -4.42 19.67
C SER A 148 3.70 -4.98 20.07
N ALA A 149 3.70 -6.29 20.32
CA ALA A 149 2.76 -6.96 21.22
C ALA A 149 3.00 -6.49 22.66
#